data_AF-A0A9E3F476-F1
#
_entry.id   AF-A0A9E3F476-F1
#
_cell.length_a   1.000
_cell.length_b   1.000
_cell.length_c   1.000
_cell.angle_alpha   90.00
_cell.angle_beta   90.00
_cell.angle_gamma   90.00
#
_symmetry.space_group_name_H-M   'P 1'
#
loop_
_entity.id
_entity.type
_entity.pdbx_description
1 polymer ?
#
loop_
_entity_poly.entity_id
_entity_poly.type
_entity_poly.pdbx_seq_one_letter_code
_entity_poly.pdbx_strand_id
1 'polypeptide(L)'
;MLLRFLQKLLELLSGPTRRTTGTKTRTVGAALEVETSEDNLPLLTAIIAVDQVHRDGDLPVITVERGPLKNRHGQFLYRQAGQAMGIVVSRFTDHAGLTTLHEIGHFLDYHGLGAPGQWASETDPALGAWRDAVRNSDAVQRLGEVLKSPDGRVTETLSSGAVVEYTINLAYVRYLLRPEELWARSYAQFIAVKSGDAELRSQLDRRRQRPARRFSYGEHWEEADFLPISTQIEALFRQRGWMD
;
A
#
# COMPACT_ATOMS: atom_id res chain seq x y z
N MET A 1 26.35 8.96 14.95
CA MET A 1 25.30 9.50 14.06
C MET A 1 24.03 8.66 14.14
N LEU A 2 24.14 7.32 14.05
CA LEU A 2 23.04 6.36 14.14
C LEU A 2 22.22 6.41 15.45
N LEU A 3 22.89 6.52 16.60
CA LEU A 3 22.22 6.62 17.91
C LEU A 3 21.30 7.85 18.02
N ARG A 4 21.70 8.98 17.41
CA ARG A 4 20.88 10.20 17.38
C ARG A 4 19.69 10.09 16.42
N PHE A 5 19.81 9.27 15.37
CA PHE A 5 18.72 9.02 14.44
C PHE A 5 17.66 8.12 15.09
N LEU A 6 18.07 7.02 15.72
CA LEU A 6 17.19 6.13 16.49
C LEU A 6 16.53 6.86 17.67
N GLN A 7 17.25 7.74 18.36
CA GLN A 7 16.69 8.53 19.46
C GLN A 7 15.66 9.56 18.99
N LYS A 8 15.88 10.20 17.83
CA LYS A 8 14.89 11.10 17.21
C LYS A 8 13.68 10.33 16.67
N LEU A 9 13.88 9.09 16.21
CA LEU A 9 12.83 8.15 15.83
C LEU A 9 11.97 7.76 17.04
N LEU A 10 12.60 7.44 18.16
CA LEU A 10 11.94 7.16 19.44
C LEU A 10 11.14 8.37 19.92
N GLU A 11 11.66 9.60 19.81
CA GLU A 11 10.92 10.82 20.17
C GLU A 11 9.70 11.06 19.27
N LEU A 12 9.78 10.72 17.98
CA LEU A 12 8.67 10.82 17.03
C LEU A 12 7.58 9.77 17.30
N LEU A 13 7.96 8.54 17.62
CA LEU A 13 7.05 7.45 17.99
C LEU A 13 6.46 7.63 19.40
N SER A 14 7.12 8.39 20.28
CA SER A 14 6.68 8.66 21.66
C SER A 14 5.99 10.02 21.83
N GLY A 15 5.55 10.66 20.74
CA GLY A 15 5.10 12.05 20.72
C GLY A 15 4.05 12.40 21.81
N PRO A 16 4.06 13.64 22.34
CA PRO A 16 3.19 14.01 23.44
C PRO A 16 1.73 13.94 23.03
N THR A 17 0.91 13.31 23.88
CA THR A 17 -0.55 13.31 23.77
C THR A 17 -1.07 14.74 23.98
N ARG A 18 -1.03 15.59 22.93
CA ARG A 18 -1.67 16.91 22.97
C ARG A 18 -3.14 16.73 23.34
N ARG A 19 -3.54 17.23 24.51
CA ARG A 19 -4.94 17.25 24.95
C ARG A 19 -5.64 18.38 24.20
N THR A 20 -6.22 18.04 23.05
CA THR A 20 -7.35 18.78 22.48
C THR A 20 -8.62 18.00 22.80
N THR A 21 -9.61 18.70 23.34
CA THR A 21 -10.93 18.18 23.66
C THR A 21 -11.72 18.02 22.36
N GLY A 22 -11.76 16.79 21.86
CA GLY A 22 -12.41 16.34 20.63
C GLY A 22 -11.90 14.93 20.37
N THR A 23 -12.76 13.99 20.03
CA THR A 23 -12.48 12.54 19.96
C THR A 23 -11.11 12.25 19.34
N LYS A 24 -10.11 11.87 20.16
CA LYS A 24 -8.73 11.68 19.71
C LYS A 24 -8.64 10.43 18.84
N THR A 25 -8.60 10.58 17.53
CA THR A 25 -8.21 9.50 16.62
C THR A 25 -6.74 9.13 16.85
N ARG A 26 -6.44 7.84 17.04
CA ARG A 26 -5.06 7.36 17.24
C ARG A 26 -4.27 7.38 15.93
N THR A 27 -2.95 7.35 16.02
CA THR A 27 -2.10 7.17 14.85
C THR A 27 -2.11 5.69 14.44
N VAL A 28 -1.92 5.41 13.16
CA VAL A 28 -1.87 4.01 12.66
C VAL A 28 -0.70 3.28 13.34
N GLY A 29 0.43 3.95 13.54
CA GLY A 29 1.60 3.40 14.21
C GLY A 29 1.33 2.95 15.65
N ALA A 30 0.34 3.51 16.35
CA ALA A 30 -0.05 3.05 17.68
C ALA A 30 -0.68 1.65 17.69
N ALA A 31 -1.15 1.17 16.53
CA ALA A 31 -1.68 -0.18 16.33
C ALA A 31 -0.64 -1.17 15.77
N LEU A 32 0.62 -0.74 15.57
CA LEU A 32 1.65 -1.55 14.92
C LEU A 32 2.85 -1.76 15.84
N GLU A 33 2.95 -2.95 16.44
CA GLU A 33 4.07 -3.35 17.28
C GLU A 33 5.27 -3.79 16.43
N VAL A 34 6.34 -3.01 16.48
CA VAL A 34 7.59 -3.28 15.73
C VAL A 34 8.77 -3.21 16.66
N GLU A 35 9.62 -4.23 16.65
CA GLU A 35 10.90 -4.18 17.36
C GLU A 35 11.80 -3.11 16.74
N THR A 36 12.35 -2.21 17.57
CA THR A 36 13.30 -1.19 17.10
C THR A 36 14.67 -1.82 16.86
N SER A 37 15.01 -2.03 15.58
CA SER A 37 16.30 -2.56 15.15
C SER A 37 16.71 -2.01 13.79
N GLU A 38 17.98 -2.15 13.41
CA GLU A 38 18.47 -1.74 12.09
C GLU A 38 17.76 -2.47 10.94
N ASP A 39 17.49 -3.77 11.10
CA ASP A 39 16.78 -4.58 10.09
C ASP A 39 15.33 -4.11 9.87
N ASN A 40 14.72 -3.52 10.91
CA ASN A 40 13.35 -3.00 10.88
C ASN A 40 13.26 -1.52 10.50
N LEU A 41 14.37 -0.83 10.22
CA LEU A 41 14.33 0.58 9.80
C LEU A 41 13.36 0.85 8.64
N PRO A 42 13.29 0.03 7.57
CA PRO A 42 12.32 0.26 6.50
C PRO A 42 10.85 0.16 6.96
N LEU A 43 10.56 -0.70 7.94
CA LEU A 43 9.21 -0.83 8.52
C LEU A 43 8.86 0.45 9.28
N LEU A 44 9.79 0.92 10.13
CA LEU A 44 9.61 2.12 10.95
C LEU A 44 9.46 3.37 10.08
N THR A 45 10.24 3.48 8.99
CA THR A 45 10.09 4.57 8.00
C THR A 45 8.68 4.58 7.41
N ALA A 46 8.16 3.41 7.00
CA ALA A 46 6.81 3.32 6.46
C ALA A 46 5.75 3.74 7.48
N ILE A 47 5.85 3.28 8.73
CA ILE A 47 4.90 3.61 9.80
C ILE A 47 4.90 5.11 10.11
N ILE A 48 6.08 5.72 10.19
CA ILE A 48 6.20 7.17 10.41
C ILE A 48 5.60 7.96 9.26
N ALA A 49 5.80 7.51 8.01
CA ALA A 49 5.19 8.14 6.85
C ALA A 49 3.66 8.06 6.87
N VAL A 50 3.09 6.94 7.31
CA VAL A 50 1.65 6.80 7.52
C VAL A 50 1.15 7.78 8.57
N ASP A 51 1.82 7.85 9.72
CA ASP A 51 1.45 8.72 10.84
C ASP A 51 1.62 10.22 10.53
N GLN A 52 2.41 10.58 9.52
CA GLN A 52 2.47 11.95 9.00
C GLN A 52 1.25 12.29 8.14
N VAL A 53 0.64 11.30 7.49
CA VAL A 53 -0.42 11.52 6.51
C VAL A 53 -1.80 11.43 7.13
N HIS A 54 -2.08 10.42 7.96
CA HIS A 54 -3.41 10.24 8.53
C HIS A 54 -3.42 9.51 9.88
N ARG A 55 -4.63 9.33 10.41
CA ARG A 55 -4.97 8.60 11.63
C ARG A 55 -5.81 7.36 11.29
N ASP A 56 -6.12 6.53 12.27
CA ASP A 56 -6.79 5.24 12.03
C ASP A 56 -8.15 5.08 12.74
N GLY A 57 -8.43 5.95 13.71
CA GLY A 57 -9.51 5.73 14.66
C GLY A 57 -9.08 4.79 15.79
N ASP A 58 -9.49 3.52 15.72
CA ASP A 58 -9.32 2.49 16.76
C ASP A 58 -8.99 1.11 16.15
N LEU A 59 -7.81 0.98 15.51
CA LEU A 59 -7.33 -0.31 15.03
C LEU A 59 -6.85 -1.22 16.18
N PRO A 60 -6.99 -2.54 16.04
CA PRO A 60 -6.41 -3.48 16.98
C PRO A 60 -4.88 -3.48 16.85
N VAL A 61 -4.20 -3.72 17.96
CA VAL A 61 -2.75 -3.84 17.96
C VAL A 61 -2.34 -5.16 17.32
N ILE A 62 -1.41 -5.11 16.35
CA ILE A 62 -0.83 -6.26 15.67
C ILE A 62 0.69 -6.13 15.57
N THR A 63 1.38 -7.26 15.36
CA THR A 63 2.84 -7.24 15.16
C THR A 63 3.21 -6.95 13.71
N VAL A 64 4.34 -6.28 13.49
CA VAL A 64 4.97 -6.11 12.17
C VAL A 64 6.43 -6.53 12.26
N GLU A 65 6.83 -7.48 11.42
CA GLU A 65 8.18 -8.07 11.49
C GLU A 65 8.79 -8.38 10.12
N ARG A 66 10.11 -8.59 10.11
CA ARG A 66 10.88 -9.03 8.94
C ARG A 66 11.06 -10.57 8.96
N GLY A 67 10.46 -11.26 7.99
CA GLY A 67 10.44 -12.73 7.90
C GLY A 67 11.12 -13.30 6.66
N PRO A 68 11.47 -14.61 6.63
CA PRO A 68 12.06 -15.27 5.47
C PRO A 68 11.01 -15.70 4.43
N LEU A 69 10.29 -14.75 3.83
CA LEU A 69 9.29 -15.03 2.79
C LEU A 69 9.95 -15.16 1.41
N LYS A 70 9.99 -16.37 0.85
CA LYS A 70 10.72 -16.66 -0.41
C LYS A 70 9.95 -16.32 -1.70
N ASN A 71 8.62 -16.39 -1.67
CA ASN A 71 7.78 -16.31 -2.88
C ASN A 71 6.81 -15.11 -2.85
N ARG A 72 7.01 -14.17 -1.93
CA ARG A 72 6.21 -12.93 -1.80
C ARG A 72 7.03 -11.88 -1.06
N HIS A 73 6.71 -10.61 -1.32
CA HIS A 73 7.41 -9.49 -0.70
C HIS A 73 6.90 -9.20 0.71
N GLY A 74 5.60 -9.38 0.97
CA GLY A 74 4.97 -9.21 2.27
C GLY A 74 3.75 -10.09 2.42
N GLN A 75 3.15 -10.07 3.61
CA GLN A 75 1.87 -10.67 3.89
C GLN A 75 1.22 -10.08 5.15
N PHE A 76 0.01 -9.57 4.99
CA PHE A 76 -0.94 -9.37 6.08
C PHE A 76 -1.55 -10.72 6.52
N LEU A 77 -1.50 -10.99 7.81
CA LEU A 77 -1.98 -12.21 8.45
C LEU A 77 -3.30 -11.94 9.16
N TYR A 78 -4.31 -12.74 8.85
CA TYR A 78 -5.62 -12.68 9.48
C TYR A 78 -6.22 -14.08 9.62
N ARG A 79 -7.20 -14.24 10.52
CA ARG A 79 -8.00 -15.45 10.67
C ARG A 79 -9.43 -15.23 10.21
N GLN A 80 -10.11 -16.33 9.90
CA GLN A 80 -11.56 -16.34 9.75
C GLN A 80 -12.21 -15.79 11.03
N ALA A 81 -13.37 -15.13 10.88
CA ALA A 81 -14.06 -14.34 11.91
C ALA A 81 -13.46 -12.94 12.22
N GLY A 82 -12.58 -12.42 11.35
CA GLY A 82 -12.24 -10.99 11.34
C GLY A 82 -11.08 -10.57 12.24
N GLN A 83 -10.29 -11.53 12.74
CA GLN A 83 -9.14 -11.22 13.59
C GLN A 83 -7.91 -10.90 12.75
N ALA A 84 -7.44 -9.66 12.81
CA ALA A 84 -6.10 -9.28 12.34
C ALA A 84 -5.03 -9.85 13.28
N MET A 85 -3.95 -10.41 12.72
CA MET A 85 -2.89 -11.06 13.51
C MET A 85 -1.55 -10.34 13.44
N GLY A 86 -1.17 -9.85 12.26
CA GLY A 86 0.16 -9.28 12.06
C GLY A 86 0.50 -9.05 10.60
N ILE A 87 1.67 -8.49 10.37
CA ILE A 87 2.26 -8.24 9.06
C ILE A 87 3.68 -8.83 9.06
N VAL A 88 4.00 -9.58 8.01
CA VAL A 88 5.36 -10.08 7.79
C VAL A 88 5.88 -9.54 6.47
N VAL A 89 7.01 -8.85 6.50
CA VAL A 89 7.70 -8.33 5.31
C VAL A 89 8.94 -9.17 5.03
N SER A 90 9.13 -9.59 3.79
CA SER A 90 10.25 -10.42 3.38
C SER A 90 11.59 -9.73 3.63
N ARG A 91 12.50 -10.39 4.35
CA ARG A 91 13.88 -9.91 4.49
C ARG A 91 14.65 -9.82 3.16
N PHE A 92 14.13 -10.46 2.11
CA PHE A 92 14.74 -10.51 0.78
C PHE A 92 14.20 -9.44 -0.19
N THR A 93 13.20 -8.65 0.21
CA THR A 93 12.69 -7.57 -0.65
C THR A 93 13.60 -6.33 -0.60
N ASP A 94 13.82 -5.71 -1.76
CA ASP A 94 14.58 -4.46 -1.95
C ASP A 94 13.69 -3.20 -1.85
N HIS A 95 12.41 -3.38 -1.55
CA HIS A 95 11.40 -2.33 -1.38
C HIS A 95 10.54 -2.59 -0.12
N ALA A 96 11.23 -2.84 0.99
CA ALA A 96 10.61 -3.21 2.27
C ALA A 96 9.65 -2.14 2.82
N GLY A 97 9.98 -0.85 2.69
CA GLY A 97 9.14 0.23 3.16
C GLY A 97 7.82 0.31 2.37
N LEU A 98 7.90 0.30 1.05
CA LEU A 98 6.72 0.29 0.17
C LEU A 98 5.87 -0.98 0.35
N THR A 99 6.52 -2.12 0.56
CA THR A 99 5.82 -3.38 0.89
C THR A 99 5.07 -3.24 2.22
N THR A 100 5.68 -2.62 3.24
CA THR A 100 5.02 -2.39 4.53
C THR A 100 3.78 -1.54 4.35
N LEU A 101 3.84 -0.47 3.53
CA LEU A 101 2.66 0.33 3.22
C LEU A 101 1.56 -0.47 2.54
N HIS A 102 1.92 -1.37 1.61
CA HIS A 102 0.95 -2.25 0.96
C HIS A 102 0.23 -3.15 1.98
N GLU A 103 0.98 -3.81 2.86
CA GLU A 103 0.37 -4.69 3.89
C GLU A 103 -0.44 -3.90 4.93
N ILE A 104 -0.06 -2.66 5.27
CA ILE A 104 -0.88 -1.76 6.09
C ILE A 104 -2.18 -1.40 5.34
N GLY A 105 -2.11 -1.22 4.03
CA GLY A 105 -3.28 -1.02 3.18
C GLY A 105 -4.29 -2.16 3.32
N HIS A 106 -3.81 -3.41 3.25
CA HIS A 106 -4.62 -4.61 3.52
C HIS A 106 -5.22 -4.62 4.92
N PHE A 107 -4.43 -4.28 5.93
CA PHE A 107 -4.91 -4.23 7.31
C PHE A 107 -6.03 -3.20 7.49
N LEU A 108 -5.86 -1.99 6.95
CA LEU A 108 -6.90 -0.96 6.96
C LEU A 108 -8.15 -1.43 6.23
N ASP A 109 -7.99 -2.05 5.05
CA ASP A 109 -9.12 -2.52 4.27
C ASP A 109 -9.96 -3.57 5.00
N TYR A 110 -9.27 -4.50 5.66
CA TYR A 110 -9.90 -5.62 6.36
C TYR A 110 -10.51 -5.23 7.72
N HIS A 111 -10.00 -4.16 8.36
CA HIS A 111 -10.36 -3.85 9.75
C HIS A 111 -10.72 -2.38 10.02
N GLY A 112 -10.11 -1.42 9.33
CA GLY A 112 -10.23 0.01 9.65
C GLY A 112 -11.27 0.76 8.83
N LEU A 113 -11.47 0.40 7.56
CA LEU A 113 -12.32 1.17 6.66
C LEU A 113 -13.81 0.81 6.83
N GLY A 114 -14.13 -0.47 6.88
CA GLY A 114 -15.51 -0.98 6.94
C GLY A 114 -15.80 -1.75 8.22
N ALA A 115 -16.71 -2.73 8.12
CA ALA A 115 -16.95 -3.67 9.20
C ALA A 115 -15.71 -4.59 9.39
N PRO A 116 -15.17 -4.73 10.61
CA PRO A 116 -14.03 -5.59 10.86
C PRO A 116 -14.23 -7.02 10.35
N GLY A 117 -13.23 -7.54 9.66
CA GLY A 117 -13.25 -8.87 9.05
C GLY A 117 -13.82 -8.94 7.64
N GLN A 118 -14.10 -7.79 7.03
CA GLN A 118 -14.59 -7.67 5.66
C GLN A 118 -13.66 -6.76 4.87
N TRP A 119 -13.43 -7.08 3.60
CA TRP A 119 -12.72 -6.21 2.68
C TRP A 119 -13.63 -5.05 2.28
N ALA A 120 -13.41 -3.88 2.87
CA ALA A 120 -14.22 -2.70 2.63
C ALA A 120 -14.13 -2.25 1.16
N SER A 121 -12.97 -2.39 0.54
CA SER A 121 -12.71 -2.12 -0.86
C SER A 121 -13.66 -2.86 -1.79
N GLU A 122 -14.10 -4.06 -1.43
CA GLU A 122 -15.05 -4.86 -2.20
C GLU A 122 -16.48 -4.33 -2.06
N THR A 123 -16.92 -4.02 -0.84
CA THR A 123 -18.36 -3.92 -0.52
C THR A 123 -18.81 -2.61 0.11
N ASP A 124 -17.93 -1.86 0.79
CA ASP A 124 -18.30 -0.66 1.52
C ASP A 124 -18.72 0.47 0.55
N PRO A 125 -19.94 1.02 0.66
CA PRO A 125 -20.41 2.11 -0.19
C PRO A 125 -19.53 3.37 -0.17
N ALA A 126 -18.86 3.67 0.96
CA ALA A 126 -17.98 4.83 1.08
C ALA A 126 -16.78 4.77 0.14
N LEU A 127 -16.38 3.55 -0.26
CA LEU A 127 -15.32 3.33 -1.25
C LEU A 127 -15.83 3.30 -2.70
N GLY A 128 -17.10 3.61 -2.97
CA GLY A 128 -17.69 3.61 -4.31
C GLY A 128 -16.93 4.52 -5.29
N ALA A 129 -16.72 5.78 -4.92
CA ALA A 129 -16.00 6.73 -5.77
C ALA A 129 -14.53 6.32 -5.99
N TRP A 130 -13.88 5.74 -4.97
CA TRP A 130 -12.53 5.19 -5.12
C TRP A 130 -12.52 4.00 -6.10
N ARG A 131 -13.46 3.05 -5.98
CA ARG A 131 -13.58 1.92 -6.92
C ARG A 131 -13.76 2.41 -8.35
N ASP A 132 -14.60 3.41 -8.57
CA ASP A 132 -14.83 3.98 -9.90
C ASP A 132 -13.57 4.64 -10.45
N ALA A 133 -12.87 5.44 -9.63
CA ALA A 133 -11.61 6.08 -10.02
C ALA A 133 -10.54 5.06 -10.40
N VAL A 134 -10.38 4.00 -9.62
CA VAL A 134 -9.42 2.93 -9.90
C VAL A 134 -9.80 2.14 -11.16
N ARG A 135 -11.07 1.78 -11.33
CA ARG A 135 -11.53 1.05 -12.52
C ARG A 135 -11.34 1.85 -13.80
N ASN A 136 -11.49 3.17 -13.74
CA ASN A 136 -11.35 4.06 -14.89
C ASN A 136 -9.89 4.45 -15.19
N SER A 137 -8.92 3.97 -14.40
CA SER A 137 -7.52 4.28 -14.61
C SER A 137 -6.93 3.52 -15.81
N ASP A 138 -5.97 4.12 -16.50
CA ASP A 138 -5.26 3.51 -17.62
C ASP A 138 -4.57 2.20 -17.21
N ALA A 139 -3.92 2.18 -16.04
CA ALA A 139 -3.26 0.98 -15.52
C ALA A 139 -4.23 -0.21 -15.36
N VAL A 140 -5.43 0.02 -14.82
CA VAL A 140 -6.43 -1.03 -14.60
C VAL A 140 -7.12 -1.44 -15.89
N GLN A 141 -7.47 -0.48 -16.76
CA GLN A 141 -8.01 -0.76 -18.08
C GLN A 141 -7.05 -1.62 -18.91
N ARG A 142 -5.75 -1.31 -18.88
CA ARG A 142 -4.71 -2.12 -19.54
C ARG A 142 -4.68 -3.55 -19.02
N LEU A 143 -4.74 -3.77 -17.71
CA LEU A 143 -4.82 -5.12 -17.15
C LEU A 143 -6.10 -5.86 -17.60
N GLY A 144 -7.21 -5.14 -17.70
CA GLY A 144 -8.46 -5.65 -18.26
C GLY A 144 -8.32 -6.09 -19.72
N GLU A 145 -7.65 -5.30 -20.56
CA GLU A 145 -7.36 -5.67 -21.96
C GLU A 145 -6.44 -6.89 -22.05
N VAL A 146 -5.42 -6.98 -21.18
CA VAL A 146 -4.53 -8.14 -21.12
C VAL A 146 -5.29 -9.43 -20.81
N LEU A 147 -6.32 -9.37 -19.94
CA LEU A 147 -7.17 -10.54 -19.65
C LEU A 147 -8.00 -11.03 -20.84
N LYS A 148 -8.23 -10.19 -21.84
CA LYS A 148 -8.96 -10.59 -23.06
C LYS A 148 -8.08 -11.43 -24.00
N SER A 149 -6.76 -11.50 -23.76
CA SER A 149 -5.87 -12.37 -24.52
C SER A 149 -6.11 -13.84 -24.13
N PRO A 150 -6.63 -14.68 -25.04
CA PRO A 150 -7.08 -16.04 -24.71
C PRO A 150 -5.92 -17.00 -24.38
N ASP A 151 -4.73 -16.76 -24.90
CA ASP A 151 -3.53 -17.56 -24.69
C ASP A 151 -2.49 -16.86 -23.79
N GLY A 152 -2.84 -15.69 -23.25
CA GLY A 152 -1.96 -14.88 -22.42
C GLY A 152 -0.79 -14.26 -23.19
N ARG A 153 -0.86 -14.18 -24.53
CA ARG A 153 0.16 -13.48 -25.33
C ARG A 153 -0.28 -12.04 -25.57
N VAL A 154 0.63 -11.10 -25.34
CA VAL A 154 0.40 -9.67 -25.62
C VAL A 154 1.59 -9.09 -26.34
N THR A 155 1.32 -8.18 -27.27
CA THR A 155 2.36 -7.52 -28.07
C THR A 155 2.42 -6.05 -27.69
N GLU A 156 3.63 -5.53 -27.43
CA GLU A 156 3.87 -4.11 -27.20
C GLU A 156 4.86 -3.55 -28.22
N THR A 157 4.64 -2.30 -28.59
CA THR A 157 5.63 -1.53 -29.35
C THR A 157 6.45 -0.71 -28.38
N LEU A 158 7.75 -0.98 -28.30
CA LEU A 158 8.69 -0.24 -27.47
C LEU A 158 8.94 1.16 -28.04
N SER A 159 9.50 2.06 -27.23
CA SER A 159 9.89 3.42 -27.67
C SER A 159 10.88 3.42 -28.84
N SER A 160 11.64 2.33 -29.02
CA SER A 160 12.51 2.11 -30.17
C SER A 160 11.78 1.76 -31.47
N GLY A 161 10.46 1.58 -31.44
CA GLY A 161 9.65 1.05 -32.54
C GLY A 161 9.69 -0.49 -32.65
N ALA A 162 10.48 -1.17 -31.81
CA ALA A 162 10.52 -2.63 -31.80
C ALA A 162 9.22 -3.21 -31.26
N VAL A 163 8.68 -4.20 -31.96
CA VAL A 163 7.49 -4.95 -31.53
C VAL A 163 7.96 -6.17 -30.73
N VAL A 164 7.54 -6.28 -29.48
CA VAL A 164 7.91 -7.36 -28.57
C VAL A 164 6.66 -8.08 -28.08
N GLU A 165 6.70 -9.41 -28.13
CA GLU A 165 5.65 -10.25 -27.61
C GLU A 165 6.03 -10.80 -26.23
N TYR A 166 5.07 -10.83 -25.32
CA TYR A 166 5.21 -11.32 -23.96
C TYR A 166 4.19 -12.42 -23.68
N THR A 167 4.62 -13.45 -22.95
CA THR A 167 3.73 -14.42 -22.31
C THR A 167 3.40 -13.94 -20.89
N ILE A 168 2.12 -13.81 -20.59
CA ILE A 168 1.59 -13.21 -19.36
C ILE A 168 1.02 -14.28 -18.44
N ASN A 169 1.25 -14.10 -17.14
CA ASN A 169 0.56 -14.90 -16.14
C ASN A 169 -0.85 -14.32 -15.89
N LEU A 170 -1.86 -14.86 -16.58
CA LEU A 170 -3.26 -14.41 -16.44
C LEU A 170 -3.82 -14.58 -15.02
N ALA A 171 -3.32 -15.55 -14.23
CA ALA A 171 -3.72 -15.71 -12.84
C ALA A 171 -3.19 -14.55 -11.98
N TYR A 172 -1.96 -14.08 -12.27
CA TYR A 172 -1.39 -12.91 -11.61
C TYR A 172 -2.13 -11.62 -12.01
N VAL A 173 -2.51 -11.46 -13.28
CA VAL A 173 -3.34 -10.32 -13.72
C VAL A 173 -4.69 -10.31 -12.98
N ARG A 174 -5.35 -11.47 -12.85
CA ARG A 174 -6.60 -11.60 -12.07
C ARG A 174 -6.41 -11.23 -10.60
N TYR A 175 -5.27 -11.58 -10.01
CA TYR A 175 -4.91 -11.19 -8.64
C TYR A 175 -4.72 -9.66 -8.52
N LEU A 176 -4.00 -9.03 -9.45
CA LEU A 176 -3.77 -7.59 -9.46
C LEU A 176 -5.04 -6.75 -9.66
N LEU A 177 -6.11 -7.35 -10.18
CA LEU A 177 -7.41 -6.71 -10.42
C LEU A 177 -8.41 -6.89 -9.27
N ARG A 178 -8.03 -7.59 -8.19
CA ARG A 178 -8.93 -7.73 -7.04
C ARG A 178 -9.03 -6.41 -6.27
N PRO A 179 -10.22 -6.03 -5.74
CA PRO A 179 -10.40 -4.76 -5.05
C PRO A 179 -9.44 -4.54 -3.88
N GLU A 180 -9.21 -5.57 -3.06
CA GLU A 180 -8.30 -5.52 -1.92
C GLU A 180 -6.85 -5.22 -2.35
N GLU A 181 -6.42 -5.81 -3.46
CA GLU A 181 -5.08 -5.61 -4.01
C GLU A 181 -4.92 -4.24 -4.65
N LEU A 182 -5.96 -3.78 -5.36
CA LEU A 182 -6.01 -2.44 -5.91
C LEU A 182 -6.00 -1.37 -4.79
N TRP A 183 -6.72 -1.62 -3.70
CA TRP A 183 -6.69 -0.76 -2.52
C TRP A 183 -5.28 -0.71 -1.93
N ALA A 184 -4.71 -1.86 -1.57
CA ALA A 184 -3.38 -1.91 -0.95
C ALA A 184 -2.29 -1.24 -1.81
N ARG A 185 -2.30 -1.45 -3.13
CA ARG A 185 -1.37 -0.80 -4.07
C ARG A 185 -1.58 0.71 -4.17
N SER A 186 -2.84 1.15 -4.26
CA SER A 186 -3.16 2.59 -4.36
C SER A 186 -2.88 3.32 -3.05
N TYR A 187 -3.19 2.71 -1.91
CA TYR A 187 -2.83 3.20 -0.57
C TYR A 187 -1.31 3.33 -0.41
N ALA A 188 -0.54 2.31 -0.79
CA ALA A 188 0.92 2.38 -0.69
C ALA A 188 1.51 3.54 -1.50
N GLN A 189 1.00 3.74 -2.72
CA GLN A 189 1.39 4.88 -3.56
C GLN A 189 0.93 6.22 -2.95
N PHE A 190 -0.28 6.28 -2.40
CA PHE A 190 -0.81 7.48 -1.75
C PHE A 190 0.09 7.94 -0.61
N ILE A 191 0.46 7.05 0.32
CA ILE A 191 1.34 7.39 1.45
C ILE A 191 2.74 7.75 0.96
N ALA A 192 3.32 6.97 0.04
CA ALA A 192 4.66 7.24 -0.49
C ALA A 192 4.75 8.63 -1.17
N VAL A 193 3.68 9.08 -1.82
CA VAL A 193 3.60 10.41 -2.44
C VAL A 193 3.31 11.50 -1.40
N LYS A 194 2.29 11.32 -0.55
CA LYS A 194 1.75 12.34 0.35
C LYS A 194 2.67 12.63 1.53
N SER A 195 3.40 11.65 2.03
CA SER A 195 4.38 11.83 3.13
C SER A 195 5.62 12.63 2.70
N GLY A 196 5.95 12.63 1.41
CA GLY A 196 7.18 13.25 0.90
C GLY A 196 8.46 12.52 1.32
N ASP A 197 8.37 11.30 1.86
CA ASP A 197 9.55 10.51 2.23
C ASP A 197 10.34 10.07 0.98
N ALA A 198 11.61 10.46 0.93
CA ALA A 198 12.45 10.25 -0.25
C ALA A 198 12.76 8.77 -0.50
N GLU A 199 12.87 7.94 0.54
CA GLU A 199 13.17 6.52 0.36
C GLU A 199 11.95 5.75 -0.14
N LEU A 200 10.77 6.03 0.42
CA LEU A 200 9.52 5.45 -0.06
C LEU A 200 9.20 5.89 -1.50
N ARG A 201 9.46 7.16 -1.83
CA ARG A 201 9.32 7.64 -3.21
C ARG A 201 10.30 6.96 -4.16
N SER A 202 11.55 6.79 -3.75
CA SER A 202 12.57 6.08 -4.53
C SER A 202 12.19 4.62 -4.78
N GLN A 203 11.64 3.92 -3.78
CA GLN A 203 11.12 2.56 -3.94
C GLN A 203 9.94 2.51 -4.92
N LEU A 204 8.98 3.44 -4.81
CA LEU A 204 7.85 3.54 -5.74
C LEU A 204 8.34 3.77 -7.18
N ASP A 205 9.27 4.69 -7.39
CA ASP A 205 9.79 5.02 -8.72
C ASP A 205 10.50 3.81 -9.33
N ARG A 206 11.31 3.06 -8.55
CA ARG A 206 11.92 1.79 -9.01
C ARG A 206 10.86 0.76 -9.42
N ARG A 207 9.73 0.66 -8.72
CA ARG A 207 8.64 -0.28 -9.06
C ARG A 207 7.86 0.14 -10.30
N ARG A 208 7.79 1.44 -10.61
CA ARG A 208 7.16 1.96 -11.84
C ARG A 208 8.02 1.78 -13.08
N GLN A 209 9.34 1.64 -12.92
CA GLN A 209 10.24 1.42 -14.05
C GLN A 209 9.84 0.16 -14.82
N ARG A 210 9.71 0.31 -16.14
CA ARG A 210 9.37 -0.79 -17.05
C ARG A 210 10.66 -1.51 -17.48
N PRO A 211 10.94 -2.73 -17.01
CA PRO A 211 12.10 -3.47 -17.48
C PRO A 211 11.95 -3.81 -18.97
N ALA A 212 12.93 -3.46 -19.80
CA ALA A 212 12.87 -3.70 -21.25
C ALA A 212 12.65 -5.19 -21.64
N ARG A 213 12.98 -6.12 -20.74
CA ARG A 213 12.95 -7.57 -20.99
C ARG A 213 11.83 -8.32 -20.27
N ARG A 214 10.91 -7.63 -19.58
CA ARG A 214 9.76 -8.26 -18.92
C ARG A 214 8.52 -7.40 -19.12
N PHE A 215 7.38 -8.06 -19.26
CA PHE A 215 6.11 -7.33 -19.29
C PHE A 215 5.93 -6.53 -18.00
N SER A 216 5.58 -5.25 -18.15
CA SER A 216 5.23 -4.41 -17.01
C SER A 216 3.73 -4.49 -16.79
N TYR A 217 3.35 -5.05 -15.64
CA TYR A 217 1.95 -5.15 -15.24
C TYR A 217 1.33 -3.81 -14.80
N GLY A 218 2.12 -2.73 -14.69
CA GLY A 218 1.61 -1.46 -14.17
C GLY A 218 1.12 -1.59 -12.72
N GLU A 219 1.93 -2.19 -11.86
CA GLU A 219 1.60 -2.38 -10.43
C GLU A 219 1.42 -1.06 -9.66
N HIS A 220 1.87 0.06 -10.22
CA HIS A 220 1.63 1.40 -9.68
C HIS A 220 1.27 2.34 -10.82
N TRP A 221 0.54 3.39 -10.49
CA TRP A 221 -0.05 4.32 -11.44
C TRP A 221 0.92 5.41 -11.82
N GLU A 222 0.83 5.87 -13.06
CA GLU A 222 1.48 7.12 -13.44
C GLU A 222 0.83 8.32 -12.73
N GLU A 223 1.53 9.45 -12.60
CA GLU A 223 1.07 10.55 -11.72
C GLU A 223 -0.31 11.09 -12.12
N ALA A 224 -0.52 11.35 -13.41
CA ALA A 224 -1.80 11.82 -13.94
C ALA A 224 -2.91 10.78 -13.78
N ASP A 225 -2.59 9.49 -13.97
CA ASP A 225 -3.53 8.37 -13.82
C ASP A 225 -3.88 8.13 -12.34
N PHE A 226 -2.96 8.46 -11.42
CA PHE A 226 -3.13 8.29 -10.00
C PHE A 226 -3.92 9.42 -9.32
N LEU A 227 -3.87 10.63 -9.87
CA LEU A 227 -4.46 11.81 -9.23
C LEU A 227 -5.97 11.66 -8.90
N PRO A 228 -6.82 11.10 -9.77
CA PRO A 228 -8.22 10.85 -9.40
C PRO A 228 -8.34 9.88 -8.23
N ILE A 229 -7.50 8.84 -8.19
CA ILE A 229 -7.50 7.82 -7.14
C ILE A 229 -7.07 8.42 -5.80
N SER A 230 -5.95 9.15 -5.77
CA SER A 230 -5.44 9.78 -4.55
C SER A 230 -6.41 10.81 -3.98
N THR A 231 -7.13 11.53 -4.84
CA THR A 231 -8.19 12.46 -4.44
C THR A 231 -9.32 11.74 -3.70
N GLN A 232 -9.73 10.56 -4.15
CA GLN A 232 -10.78 9.79 -3.46
C GLN A 232 -10.29 9.18 -2.15
N ILE A 233 -9.03 8.75 -2.06
CA ILE A 233 -8.43 8.29 -0.79
C ILE A 233 -8.41 9.44 0.23
N GLU A 234 -7.99 10.64 -0.19
CA GLU A 234 -7.97 11.82 0.66
C GLU A 234 -9.38 12.23 1.11
N ALA A 235 -10.36 12.24 0.20
CA ALA A 235 -11.75 12.52 0.53
C ALA A 235 -12.32 11.51 1.56
N LEU A 236 -12.04 10.23 1.37
CA LEU A 236 -12.43 9.16 2.29
C LEU A 236 -11.84 9.37 3.69
N PHE A 237 -10.55 9.69 3.77
CA PHE A 237 -9.88 9.91 5.07
C PHE A 237 -10.40 11.17 5.77
N ARG A 238 -10.65 12.26 5.04
CA ARG A 238 -11.28 13.46 5.61
C ARG A 238 -12.70 13.19 6.10
N GLN A 239 -13.50 12.43 5.35
CA GLN A 239 -14.85 12.04 5.75
C GLN A 239 -14.86 11.23 7.06
N ARG A 240 -13.84 10.40 7.28
CA ARG A 240 -13.66 9.63 8.53
C ARG A 240 -13.03 10.45 9.67
N GLY A 241 -12.63 11.70 9.44
CA GLY A 241 -11.89 12.50 10.41
C GLY A 241 -10.49 11.96 10.67
N TRP A 242 -9.91 11.21 9.73
CA TRP A 242 -8.55 10.69 9.82
C TRP A 242 -7.49 11.66 9.30
N MET A 243 -7.94 12.68 8.56
CA MET A 243 -7.11 13.72 7.95
C MET A 243 -7.85 15.06 8.10
N ASP A 244 -7.08 16.12 8.38
CA ASP A 244 -7.57 17.50 8.48
C ASP A 244 -7.73 18.17 7.09
#